data_AF-A0A524GFF8-F1
#
_entry.id   AF-A0A524GFF8-F1
#
_cell.length_a   1.000
_cell.length_b   1.000
_cell.length_c   1.000
_cell.angle_alpha   90.00
_cell.angle_beta   90.00
_cell.angle_gamma   90.00
#
_symmetry.space_group_name_H-M   'P 1'
#
loop_
_entity.id
_entity.type
_entity.pdbx_description
1 polymer ?
#
loop_
_entity_poly.entity_id
_entity_poly.type
_entity_poly.pdbx_seq_one_letter_code
_entity_poly.pdbx_strand_id
1 'polypeptide(L)' 'MTFFATFYAFNFANAGVWDKCKVCHNGNIAPDQKTLKDKYQTADTLIKAAKESLNPMMKNYKGDEELKEAAKDLGLK' A
#
# COMPACT_ATOMS: atom_id res chain seq x y z
N MET A 1 36.17 -1.29 17.97
CA MET A 1 34.70 -1.20 18.11
C MET A 1 34.10 -0.89 16.76
N THR A 2 33.39 -1.85 16.18
CA THR A 2 32.77 -1.76 14.84
C THR A 2 31.46 -0.99 14.97
N PHE A 3 31.39 0.21 14.38
CA PHE A 3 30.16 1.00 14.32
C PHE A 3 29.26 0.43 13.23
N PHE A 4 28.18 -0.25 13.61
CA PHE A 4 27.09 -0.57 12.69
C PHE A 4 26.25 0.69 12.50
N ALA A 5 26.44 1.38 11.37
CA ALA A 5 25.53 2.40 10.91
C ALA A 5 24.23 1.71 10.48
N THR A 6 23.25 1.66 11.38
CA THR A 6 21.88 1.27 11.04
C THR A 6 21.33 2.34 10.11
N PHE A 7 21.34 2.07 8.80
CA PHE A 7 20.67 2.87 7.79
C PHE A 7 19.17 2.86 8.09
N TYR A 8 18.72 3.80 8.92
CA TYR A 8 17.31 4.15 9.03
C TYR A 8 16.95 4.87 7.72
N ALA A 9 16.54 4.11 6.71
CA ALA A 9 15.89 4.65 5.54
C ALA A 9 14.57 5.29 6.01
N PHE A 10 14.67 6.56 6.41
CA PHE A 10 13.54 7.46 6.61
C PHE A 10 12.84 7.56 5.25
N ASN A 11 11.82 6.72 5.06
CA ASN A 11 10.93 6.80 3.92
C ASN A 11 10.16 8.11 4.12
N PHE A 12 10.61 9.16 3.43
CA PHE A 12 9.78 10.33 3.17
C PHE A 12 8.52 9.81 2.49
N ALA A 13 7.44 9.70 3.27
CA ALA A 13 6.11 9.53 2.71
C ALA A 13 5.85 10.80 1.91
N ASN A 14 6.16 10.75 0.61
CA ASN A 14 5.52 11.63 -0.36
C ASN A 14 4.02 11.56 -0.06
N ALA A 15 3.33 12.69 -0.10
CA ALA A 15 1.87 12.72 -0.02
C ALA A 15 1.30 12.04 -1.27
N GLY A 16 1.38 10.72 -1.28
CA GLY A 16 1.17 9.86 -2.43
C GLY A 16 -0.29 9.45 -2.53
N VAL A 17 -0.64 8.80 -3.62
CA VAL A 17 -1.98 8.23 -3.84
C VAL A 17 -2.44 7.38 -2.65
N TRP A 18 -1.51 6.74 -1.93
CA TRP A 18 -1.81 6.00 -0.71
C TRP A 18 -2.55 6.81 0.37
N ASP A 19 -2.40 8.14 0.43
CA ASP A 19 -3.17 8.99 1.36
C ASP A 19 -4.69 8.87 1.16
N LYS A 20 -5.14 8.73 -0.09
CA LYS A 20 -6.56 8.52 -0.42
C LYS A 20 -7.00 7.13 0.04
N CYS A 21 -6.15 6.13 -0.13
CA CYS A 21 -6.42 4.75 0.28
C CYS A 21 -6.51 4.62 1.80
N LYS A 22 -5.69 5.36 2.56
CA LYS A 22 -5.63 5.33 4.03
C LYS A 22 -6.92 5.76 4.71
N VAL A 23 -7.78 6.53 4.04
CA VAL A 23 -9.10 6.90 4.58
C VAL A 23 -9.91 5.66 4.96
N CYS A 24 -9.87 4.63 4.11
CA CYS A 24 -10.55 3.35 4.37
C CYS A 24 -9.59 2.28 4.89
N HIS A 25 -8.36 2.22 4.39
CA HIS A 25 -7.32 1.26 4.79
C HIS A 25 -6.57 1.74 6.04
N ASN A 26 -7.31 1.88 7.14
CA ASN A 26 -6.85 2.38 8.45
C ASN A 26 -6.87 1.31 9.55
N GLY A 27 -7.23 0.06 9.22
CA GLY A 27 -7.32 -1.05 10.18
C GLY A 27 -8.69 -1.21 10.84
N ASN A 28 -9.57 -0.21 10.73
CA ASN A 28 -10.93 -0.26 11.27
C ASN A 28 -11.98 -0.57 10.18
N ILE A 29 -11.91 0.12 9.04
CA ILE A 29 -12.87 -0.06 7.92
C ILE A 29 -12.38 -1.17 6.98
N ALA A 30 -11.10 -1.13 6.63
CA ALA A 30 -10.42 -2.11 5.79
C ALA A 30 -9.01 -2.36 6.35
N PRO A 31 -8.33 -3.44 5.91
CA PRO A 31 -6.98 -3.76 6.36
C PRO A 31 -6.04 -2.58 6.20
N ASP A 32 -5.23 -2.28 7.23
CA ASP A 32 -4.28 -1.17 7.17
C ASP A 32 -3.11 -1.46 6.21
N GLN A 33 -2.28 -0.44 6.01
CA GLN A 33 -1.05 -0.53 5.22
C GLN A 33 -0.19 -1.74 5.60
N LYS A 34 0.02 -1.99 6.90
CA LYS A 34 0.87 -3.07 7.38
C LYS A 34 0.29 -4.42 6.98
N THR A 35 -1.00 -4.63 7.24
CA THR A 35 -1.73 -5.86 6.94
C THR A 35 -1.76 -6.14 5.44
N LEU A 36 -1.92 -5.10 4.61
CA LEU A 36 -1.85 -5.26 3.16
C LEU A 36 -0.47 -5.68 2.69
N LYS A 37 0.61 -5.08 3.21
CA LYS A 37 1.98 -5.46 2.85
C LYS A 37 2.35 -6.86 3.32
N ASP A 38 1.86 -7.26 4.49
CA ASP A 38 2.08 -8.61 5.02
C ASP A 38 1.34 -9.66 4.18
N LYS A 39 0.15 -9.31 3.66
CA LYS A 39 -0.67 -10.20 2.82
C LYS A 39 -0.25 -10.22 1.34
N TYR A 40 0.16 -9.08 0.81
CA TYR A 40 0.51 -8.88 -0.60
C TYR A 40 1.92 -8.32 -0.69
N GLN A 41 2.88 -9.23 -0.87
CA GLN A 41 4.31 -8.91 -0.78
C GLN A 41 4.85 -8.18 -2.02
N THR A 42 4.07 -8.13 -3.11
CA THR A 42 4.46 -7.50 -4.38
C THR A 42 3.36 -6.57 -4.88
N ALA A 43 3.75 -5.59 -5.70
CA ALA A 43 2.78 -4.66 -6.30
C ALA A 43 1.72 -5.42 -7.12
N ASP A 44 2.13 -6.40 -7.91
CA ASP A 44 1.23 -7.18 -8.78
C ASP A 44 0.16 -7.95 -7.99
N THR A 45 0.55 -8.56 -6.87
CA THR A 45 -0.39 -9.33 -6.04
C THR A 45 -1.41 -8.42 -5.37
N LEU A 46 -0.99 -7.23 -4.91
CA LEU A 46 -1.89 -6.22 -4.37
C LEU A 46 -2.85 -5.70 -5.44
N ILE A 47 -2.34 -5.30 -6.61
CA ILE A 47 -3.13 -4.74 -7.71
C ILE A 47 -4.17 -5.76 -8.20
N LYS A 48 -3.76 -7.02 -8.38
CA LYS A 48 -4.68 -8.10 -8.75
C LYS A 48 -5.80 -8.27 -7.73
N ALA A 49 -5.46 -8.35 -6.45
CA ALA A 49 -6.45 -8.49 -5.38
C ALA A 49 -7.39 -7.28 -5.30
N ALA A 50 -6.90 -6.06 -5.49
CA ALA A 50 -7.71 -4.86 -5.51
C ALA A 50 -8.71 -4.88 -6.68
N LYS A 51 -8.26 -5.26 -7.88
CA LYS A 51 -9.13 -5.41 -9.06
C LYS A 51 -10.19 -6.51 -8.88
N GLU A 52 -9.83 -7.62 -8.25
CA GLU A 52 -10.72 -8.75 -7.99
C GLU A 52 -11.64 -8.54 -6.77
N SER A 53 -11.39 -7.52 -5.95
CA SER A 53 -12.17 -7.25 -4.73
C SER A 53 -13.66 -7.13 -5.02
N LEU A 54 -14.48 -7.94 -4.36
CA LEU A 54 -15.94 -7.87 -4.48
C LEU A 54 -16.55 -6.81 -3.55
N ASN A 55 -15.74 -6.09 -2.77
CA ASN A 55 -16.26 -5.07 -1.86
C ASN A 55 -16.82 -3.88 -2.67
N PRO A 56 -18.12 -3.54 -2.51
CA PRO A 56 -18.74 -2.43 -3.22
C PRO A 56 -18.01 -1.09 -3.03
N MET A 57 -17.37 -0.88 -1.88
CA MET A 57 -16.62 0.35 -1.59
C MET A 57 -15.38 0.49 -2.49
N MET A 58 -14.76 -0.61 -2.92
CA MET A 58 -13.60 -0.55 -3.82
C MET A 58 -13.97 -0.36 -5.28
N LYS A 59 -15.25 -0.41 -5.66
CA LYS A 59 -15.68 -0.37 -7.07
C LYS A 59 -15.08 0.79 -7.87
N ASN A 60 -14.97 1.97 -7.26
CA ASN A 60 -14.48 3.19 -7.91
C ASN A 60 -12.97 3.40 -7.80
N TYR A 61 -12.26 2.53 -7.09
CA TYR A 61 -10.82 2.64 -6.79
C TYR A 61 -10.02 1.48 -7.42
N LYS A 62 -10.52 0.92 -8.51
CA LYS A 62 -9.90 -0.19 -9.27
C LYS A 62 -9.09 0.27 -10.48
N GLY A 63 -8.83 1.58 -10.60
CA GLY A 63 -8.05 2.15 -11.68
C GLY A 63 -6.63 1.58 -11.69
N ASP A 64 -6.14 1.16 -12.85
CA ASP A 64 -4.82 0.52 -12.95
C ASP A 64 -3.68 1.46 -12.53
N GLU A 65 -3.74 2.72 -12.97
CA GLU A 65 -2.76 3.75 -12.63
C GLU A 65 -2.78 4.07 -11.12
N GLU A 66 -3.97 4.30 -10.56
CA GLU A 66 -4.15 4.58 -9.12
C GLU A 66 -3.61 3.42 -8.26
N LEU A 67 -3.92 2.17 -8.62
CA LEU A 67 -3.44 1.01 -7.88
C LEU A 67 -1.92 0.82 -7.99
N LYS A 68 -1.32 1.14 -9.15
CA LYS A 68 0.13 1.09 -9.34
C LYS A 68 0.84 2.18 -8.52
N GLU A 69 0.31 3.39 -8.49
CA GLU A 69 0.86 4.48 -7.67
C GLU A 69 0.74 4.18 -6.18
N ALA A 70 -0.43 3.70 -5.74
CA ALA A 70 -0.61 3.24 -4.36
C ALA A 70 0.37 2.11 -3.99
N ALA A 71 0.60 1.13 -4.88
CA ALA A 71 1.56 0.06 -4.64
C ALA A 71 3.02 0.56 -4.54
N LYS A 72 3.39 1.58 -5.33
CA LYS A 72 4.70 2.25 -5.24
C LYS A 72 4.86 2.98 -3.92
N ASP A 73 3.85 3.73 -3.48
CA ASP A 73 3.87 4.45 -2.19
C ASP A 73 3.99 3.50 -0.99
N LEU A 74 3.45 2.29 -1.12
CA LEU A 74 3.58 1.22 -0.13
C LEU A 74 5.00 0.61 -0.08
N GLY A 75 5.85 0.90 -1.06
CA GLY A 75 7.18 0.34 -1.20
C GLY A 75 7.15 -1.17 -1.47
N LEU A 76 6.13 -1.64 -2.19
CA LEU A 76 6.06 -3.04 -2.62
C LEU A 76 7.05 -3.30 -3.76
N LYS A 77 7.61 -4.51 -3.77
CA LYS A 77 8.55 -4.97 -4.80
C LYS A 77 7.87 -5.15 -6.15
#